data_AF-A0A962FWI9-F1
#
_entry.id   AF-A0A962FWI9-F1
#
_cell.length_a   1.000
_cell.length_b   1.000
_cell.length_c   1.000
_cell.angle_alpha   90.00
_cell.angle_beta   90.00
_cell.angle_gamma   90.00
#
_symmetry.space_group_name_H-M   'P 1'
#
loop_
_entity.id
_entity.type
_entity.pdbx_description
1 polymer ?
#
loop_
_entity_poly.entity_id
_entity_poly.type
_entity_poly.pdbx_seq_one_letter_code
_entity_poly.pdbx_strand_id
1 'polypeptide(L)'
;MRATDHTRPLTVAISSRALFDLEDSHALFEREGLEAYQLFQRDHEDDVLGPGIAFPLVTKLLALDAEQRPGLPSIEVILLSRNSSDTGLRIFNSIEHHGLRITRAAFTGGAAPFPYIKPFSADLFLSAHAEDVANALDAGVAAATILPSKAPSRASTQLRIAFDGDAVIFGDASERVSEQEGLEAFARNEKENAERPLDPGPFRGFLDALHQIQSAFSADDSPI
;
A
#
# COMPACT_ATOMS: atom_id res chain seq x y z
N MET A 1 2.78 26.89 -5.16
CA MET A 1 2.83 26.22 -3.84
C MET A 1 1.39 26.07 -3.36
N ARG A 2 0.78 24.89 -3.54
CA ARG A 2 -0.56 24.64 -2.96
C ARG A 2 -0.34 24.35 -1.47
N ALA A 3 -0.97 25.13 -0.59
CA ALA A 3 -1.08 24.78 0.80
C ALA A 3 -1.74 23.39 0.86
N THR A 4 -1.07 22.41 1.44
CA THR A 4 -1.66 21.09 1.70
C THR A 4 -2.75 21.29 2.72
N ASP A 5 -3.98 21.05 2.32
CA ASP A 5 -5.15 21.10 3.19
C ASP A 5 -4.94 20.13 4.37
N HIS A 6 -4.79 20.69 5.56
CA HIS A 6 -4.37 20.01 6.79
C HIS A 6 -5.49 19.19 7.45
N THR A 7 -6.36 18.57 6.65
CA THR A 7 -7.58 17.90 7.12
C THR A 7 -7.80 16.50 6.54
N ARG A 8 -6.98 16.06 5.57
CA ARG A 8 -7.16 14.76 4.92
C ARG A 8 -6.34 13.67 5.61
N PRO A 9 -6.93 12.48 5.89
CA PRO A 9 -6.16 11.34 6.37
C PRO A 9 -5.10 10.90 5.37
N LEU A 10 -3.97 10.42 5.88
CA LEU A 10 -3.04 9.59 5.11
C LEU A 10 -3.74 8.26 4.82
N THR A 11 -4.15 8.05 3.57
CA THR A 11 -4.98 6.92 3.17
C THR A 11 -4.15 5.85 2.48
N VAL A 12 -4.06 4.66 3.07
CA VAL A 12 -3.37 3.50 2.51
C VAL A 12 -4.40 2.48 2.02
N ALA A 13 -4.45 2.27 0.71
CA ALA A 13 -5.24 1.23 0.09
C ALA A 13 -4.48 -0.10 0.08
N ILE A 14 -5.13 -1.18 0.49
CA ILE A 14 -4.53 -2.50 0.53
C ILE A 14 -5.44 -3.55 -0.11
N SER A 15 -4.85 -4.49 -0.87
CA SER A 15 -5.62 -5.62 -1.39
C SER A 15 -5.73 -6.77 -0.40
N SER A 16 -6.82 -7.55 -0.51
CA SER A 16 -7.12 -8.63 0.44
C SER A 16 -6.00 -9.66 0.57
N ARG A 17 -5.35 -10.03 -0.55
CA ARG A 17 -4.22 -10.97 -0.57
C ARG A 17 -2.91 -10.40 -0.02
N ALA A 18 -2.78 -9.08 0.04
CA ALA A 18 -1.65 -8.46 0.73
C ALA A 18 -1.89 -8.44 2.25
N LEU A 19 -3.14 -8.15 2.65
CA LEU A 19 -3.54 -8.06 4.06
C LEU A 19 -3.64 -9.43 4.75
N PHE A 20 -4.20 -10.42 4.08
CA PHE A 20 -4.45 -11.75 4.64
C PHE A 20 -3.76 -12.84 3.83
N ASP A 21 -3.42 -13.93 4.53
CA ASP A 21 -2.96 -15.15 3.88
C ASP A 21 -4.14 -15.85 3.20
N LEU A 22 -4.14 -15.78 1.87
CA LEU A 22 -5.18 -16.32 0.99
C LEU A 22 -4.57 -17.29 -0.02
N GLU A 23 -3.33 -17.75 0.17
CA GLU A 23 -2.59 -18.48 -0.87
C GLU A 23 -3.25 -19.82 -1.22
N ASP A 24 -3.82 -20.54 -0.24
CA ASP A 24 -4.55 -21.78 -0.51
C ASP A 24 -5.80 -21.52 -1.37
N SER A 25 -6.56 -20.48 -1.04
CA SER A 25 -7.76 -20.09 -1.81
C SER A 25 -7.39 -19.57 -3.20
N HIS A 26 -6.28 -18.86 -3.34
CA HIS A 26 -5.80 -18.39 -4.63
C HIS A 26 -5.30 -19.56 -5.50
N ALA A 27 -4.59 -20.53 -4.92
CA ALA A 27 -4.19 -21.74 -5.64
C ALA A 27 -5.40 -22.57 -6.12
N LEU A 28 -6.50 -22.57 -5.35
CA LEU A 28 -7.78 -23.13 -5.80
C LEU A 28 -8.35 -22.36 -6.99
N PHE A 29 -8.35 -21.02 -6.94
CA PHE A 29 -8.79 -20.19 -8.07
C PHE A 29 -7.99 -20.47 -9.35
N GLU A 30 -6.66 -20.54 -9.26
CA GLU A 30 -5.79 -20.81 -10.42
C GLU A 30 -6.03 -22.21 -11.00
N ARG A 31 -6.34 -23.20 -10.16
CA ARG A 31 -6.53 -24.60 -10.58
C ARG A 31 -7.94 -24.90 -11.08
N GLU A 32 -8.96 -24.37 -10.41
CA GLU A 32 -10.36 -24.79 -10.57
C GLU A 32 -11.30 -23.62 -10.96
N GLY A 33 -10.77 -22.40 -11.04
CA GLY A 33 -11.48 -21.23 -11.52
C GLY A 33 -12.34 -20.52 -10.47
N LEU A 34 -13.09 -19.52 -10.95
CA LEU A 34 -13.83 -18.58 -10.11
C LEU A 34 -14.97 -19.23 -9.31
N GLU A 35 -15.70 -20.18 -9.91
CA GLU A 35 -16.84 -20.82 -9.24
C GLU A 35 -16.40 -21.64 -8.02
N ALA A 36 -15.35 -22.46 -8.16
CA ALA A 36 -14.77 -23.24 -7.07
C ALA A 36 -14.22 -22.34 -5.96
N TYR A 37 -13.53 -21.26 -6.34
CA TYR A 37 -13.06 -20.24 -5.41
C TYR A 37 -14.21 -19.61 -4.62
N GLN A 38 -15.29 -19.22 -5.29
CA GLN A 38 -16.43 -18.57 -4.63
C GLN A 38 -17.12 -19.50 -3.65
N LEU A 39 -17.37 -20.75 -4.04
CA LEU A 39 -17.94 -21.76 -3.15
C LEU A 39 -17.06 -21.96 -1.91
N PHE A 40 -15.76 -22.15 -2.10
CA PHE A 40 -14.82 -22.31 -1.01
C PHE A 40 -14.83 -21.12 -0.05
N GLN A 41 -14.82 -19.88 -0.56
CA GLN A 41 -14.83 -18.68 0.28
C GLN A 41 -16.13 -18.53 1.08
N ARG A 42 -17.27 -18.97 0.54
CA ARG A 42 -18.57 -18.95 1.23
C ARG A 42 -18.66 -20.03 2.31
N ASP A 43 -18.21 -21.24 1.99
CA ASP A 43 -18.22 -22.37 2.94
C ASP A 43 -17.30 -22.12 4.15
N HIS A 44 -16.29 -21.26 3.98
CA HIS A 44 -15.32 -20.87 5.00
C HIS A 44 -15.51 -19.42 5.46
N GLU A 45 -16.72 -18.85 5.32
CA GLU A 45 -16.99 -17.44 5.64
C GLU A 45 -16.65 -17.08 7.11
N ASP A 46 -16.89 -18.01 8.03
CA ASP A 46 -16.60 -17.85 9.45
C ASP A 46 -15.16 -18.21 9.83
N ASP A 47 -14.38 -18.75 8.90
CA ASP A 47 -12.99 -19.13 9.14
C ASP A 47 -12.07 -17.91 9.01
N VAL A 48 -11.58 -17.46 10.16
CA VAL A 48 -10.65 -16.33 10.29
C VAL A 48 -9.40 -16.56 9.45
N LEU A 49 -9.10 -15.59 8.59
CA LEU A 49 -7.90 -15.57 7.78
C LEU A 49 -6.67 -15.24 8.64
N GLY A 50 -5.58 -15.96 8.36
CA GLY A 50 -4.27 -15.67 8.94
C GLY A 50 -3.67 -14.36 8.41
N PRO A 51 -2.74 -13.74 9.15
CA PRO A 51 -2.08 -12.51 8.72
C PRO A 51 -1.17 -12.72 7.50
N GLY A 52 -1.39 -11.93 6.44
CA GLY A 52 -0.52 -11.87 5.26
C GLY A 52 0.67 -10.92 5.45
N ILE A 53 1.59 -10.85 4.48
CA ILE A 53 2.83 -10.04 4.58
C ILE A 53 2.59 -8.59 5.00
N ALA A 54 1.56 -7.92 4.50
CA ALA A 54 1.32 -6.52 4.83
C ALA A 54 0.52 -6.32 6.13
N PHE A 55 0.05 -7.39 6.77
CA PHE A 55 -0.69 -7.31 8.03
C PHE A 55 0.07 -6.58 9.15
N PRO A 56 1.35 -6.89 9.44
CA PRO A 56 2.09 -6.17 10.48
C PRO A 56 2.29 -4.70 10.13
N LEU A 57 2.44 -4.36 8.85
CA LEU A 57 2.54 -2.98 8.39
C LEU A 57 1.22 -2.22 8.66
N VAL A 58 0.08 -2.80 8.26
CA VAL A 58 -1.25 -2.21 8.50
C VAL A 58 -1.52 -2.03 9.98
N THR A 59 -1.19 -3.03 10.80
CA THR A 59 -1.37 -2.96 12.26
C THR A 59 -0.59 -1.78 12.86
N LYS A 60 0.68 -1.60 12.43
CA LYS A 60 1.54 -0.51 12.89
C LYS A 60 1.03 0.84 12.42
N LEU A 61 0.64 0.96 11.15
CA LEU A 61 0.05 2.18 10.61
C LEU A 61 -1.21 2.60 11.38
N LEU A 62 -2.13 1.67 11.63
CA LEU A 62 -3.35 1.94 12.40
C LEU A 62 -3.07 2.29 13.88
N ALA A 63 -1.95 1.82 14.43
CA ALA A 63 -1.51 2.15 15.78
C ALA A 63 -0.94 3.57 15.91
N LEU A 64 -0.35 4.14 14.83
CA LEU A 64 0.11 5.54 14.83
C LEU A 64 -1.04 6.51 15.08
N ASP A 65 -2.23 6.20 14.56
CA ASP A 65 -3.43 6.99 14.77
C ASP A 65 -4.00 6.85 16.21
N ALA A 66 -3.60 5.86 17.00
CA ALA A 66 -4.06 5.71 18.38
C ALA A 66 -3.44 6.76 19.33
N GLU A 67 -2.30 7.36 18.96
CA GLU A 67 -1.62 8.37 19.78
C GLU A 67 -2.04 9.81 19.47
N GLN A 68 -3.08 9.98 18.63
CA GLN A 68 -3.76 11.23 18.21
C GLN A 68 -3.30 12.50 18.94
N ARG A 69 -2.23 13.12 18.42
CA ARG A 69 -1.79 14.46 18.83
C ARG A 69 -2.50 15.50 17.96
N PRO A 70 -2.94 16.64 18.54
CA PRO A 70 -3.56 17.71 17.76
C PRO A 70 -2.66 18.17 16.60
N GLY A 71 -3.21 18.22 15.38
CA GLY A 71 -2.50 18.70 14.19
C GLY A 71 -1.76 17.63 13.37
N LEU A 72 -1.75 16.37 13.79
CA LEU A 72 -1.24 15.27 12.97
C LEU A 72 -2.31 14.75 11.99
N PRO A 73 -1.91 14.33 10.77
CA PRO A 73 -2.84 13.64 9.87
C PRO A 73 -3.24 12.29 10.48
N SER A 74 -4.54 11.99 10.50
CA SER A 74 -5.04 10.66 10.86
C SER A 74 -4.62 9.63 9.82
N ILE A 75 -4.42 8.38 10.24
CA ILE A 75 -4.12 7.30 9.30
C ILE A 75 -5.37 6.49 9.03
N GLU A 76 -5.66 6.30 7.76
CA GLU A 76 -6.78 5.48 7.31
C GLU A 76 -6.27 4.35 6.43
N VAL A 77 -6.74 3.13 6.70
CA VAL A 77 -6.50 1.98 5.84
C VAL A 77 -7.81 1.56 5.21
N ILE A 78 -7.82 1.37 3.89
CA ILE A 78 -8.99 0.96 3.12
C ILE A 78 -8.70 -0.35 2.38
N LEU A 79 -9.71 -1.19 2.24
CA LEU A 79 -9.59 -2.45 1.52
C LEU A 79 -10.06 -2.31 0.07
N LEU A 80 -9.22 -2.64 -0.90
CA LEU A 80 -9.61 -2.74 -2.31
C LEU A 80 -9.46 -4.19 -2.78
N SER A 81 -10.58 -4.87 -3.03
CA SER A 81 -10.59 -6.30 -3.33
C SER A 81 -11.16 -6.60 -4.70
N ARG A 82 -10.51 -7.55 -5.39
CA ARG A 82 -11.06 -8.21 -6.58
C ARG A 82 -12.15 -9.22 -6.24
N ASN A 83 -12.37 -9.52 -4.96
CA ASN A 83 -13.44 -10.41 -4.56
C ASN A 83 -14.81 -9.80 -4.84
N SER A 84 -15.83 -10.65 -4.90
CA SER A 84 -17.22 -10.17 -4.86
C SER A 84 -17.56 -9.76 -3.42
N SER A 85 -18.63 -8.98 -3.25
CA SER A 85 -19.14 -8.66 -1.92
C SER A 85 -19.56 -9.92 -1.14
N ASP A 86 -20.03 -10.94 -1.86
CA ASP A 86 -20.45 -12.23 -1.31
C ASP A 86 -19.25 -13.01 -0.71
N THR A 87 -18.11 -13.08 -1.42
CA THR A 87 -16.88 -13.69 -0.89
C THR A 87 -16.06 -12.75 -0.01
N GLY A 88 -16.51 -11.50 0.11
CA GLY A 88 -15.91 -10.45 0.93
C GLY A 88 -16.21 -10.57 2.42
N LEU A 89 -17.28 -11.29 2.80
CA LEU A 89 -17.69 -11.45 4.19
C LEU A 89 -16.60 -12.11 5.04
N ARG A 90 -15.95 -13.16 4.54
CA ARG A 90 -14.79 -13.79 5.19
C ARG A 90 -13.68 -12.79 5.53
N ILE A 91 -13.42 -11.86 4.61
CA ILE A 91 -12.40 -10.83 4.80
C ILE A 91 -12.83 -9.84 5.89
N PHE A 92 -14.10 -9.42 5.91
CA PHE A 92 -14.62 -8.55 6.96
C PHE A 92 -14.64 -9.22 8.33
N ASN A 93 -15.10 -10.47 8.42
CA ASN A 93 -15.08 -11.26 9.65
C ASN A 93 -13.65 -11.35 10.20
N SER A 94 -12.66 -11.50 9.31
CA SER A 94 -11.25 -11.49 9.68
C SER A 94 -10.76 -10.11 10.13
N ILE A 95 -11.13 -9.03 9.43
CA ILE A 95 -10.83 -7.64 9.84
C ILE A 95 -11.36 -7.36 11.25
N GLU A 96 -12.60 -7.75 11.53
CA GLU A 96 -13.24 -7.58 12.84
C GLU A 96 -12.56 -8.43 13.91
N HIS A 97 -12.34 -9.73 13.63
CA HIS A 97 -11.65 -10.63 14.56
C HIS A 97 -10.27 -10.11 14.99
N HIS A 98 -9.52 -9.55 14.04
CA HIS A 98 -8.19 -9.00 14.28
C HIS A 98 -8.20 -7.56 14.84
N GLY A 99 -9.38 -6.95 15.01
CA GLY A 99 -9.52 -5.59 15.55
C GLY A 99 -8.95 -4.49 14.63
N LEU A 100 -8.89 -4.73 13.32
CA LEU A 100 -8.39 -3.75 12.36
C LEU A 100 -9.48 -2.70 12.10
N ARG A 101 -9.17 -1.42 12.34
CA ARG A 101 -10.08 -0.27 12.11
C ARG A 101 -10.22 0.09 10.62
N ILE A 102 -10.55 -0.88 9.76
CA ILE A 102 -10.77 -0.70 8.33
C ILE A 102 -12.27 -0.50 8.11
N THR A 103 -12.68 0.74 7.90
CA THR A 103 -14.10 1.12 7.81
C THR A 103 -14.60 1.30 6.37
N ARG A 104 -13.67 1.46 5.41
CA ARG A 104 -14.00 1.58 3.99
C ARG A 104 -13.41 0.42 3.19
N ALA A 105 -14.23 -0.14 2.32
CA ALA A 105 -13.82 -1.18 1.39
C ALA A 105 -14.56 -1.06 0.05
N ALA A 106 -13.94 -1.56 -1.02
CA ALA A 106 -14.58 -1.77 -2.31
C ALA A 106 -14.28 -3.17 -2.84
N PHE A 107 -15.32 -3.81 -3.37
CA PHE A 107 -15.29 -5.14 -3.95
C PHE A 107 -15.71 -5.04 -5.41
N THR A 108 -14.83 -5.47 -6.31
CA THR A 108 -15.01 -5.26 -7.76
C THR A 108 -15.47 -6.52 -8.50
N GLY A 109 -15.63 -7.66 -7.82
CA GLY A 109 -16.18 -8.87 -8.43
C GLY A 109 -15.36 -9.40 -9.61
N GLY A 110 -14.03 -9.29 -9.53
CA GLY A 110 -13.07 -9.76 -10.53
C GLY A 110 -12.45 -8.64 -11.36
N ALA A 111 -13.10 -7.49 -11.47
CA ALA A 111 -12.57 -6.33 -12.19
C ALA A 111 -11.38 -5.71 -11.45
N ALA A 112 -10.55 -4.95 -12.17
CA ALA A 112 -9.41 -4.29 -11.54
C ALA A 112 -9.87 -3.23 -10.52
N PRO A 113 -9.31 -3.20 -9.28
CA PRO A 113 -9.69 -2.24 -8.24
C PRO A 113 -9.13 -0.83 -8.48
N PHE A 114 -8.16 -0.65 -9.38
CA PHE A 114 -7.47 0.63 -9.55
C PHE A 114 -8.38 1.85 -9.81
N PRO A 115 -9.54 1.77 -10.49
CA PRO A 115 -10.41 2.92 -10.71
C PRO A 115 -10.94 3.54 -9.42
N TYR A 116 -10.93 2.78 -8.32
CA TYR A 116 -11.36 3.22 -7.01
C TYR A 116 -10.25 3.95 -6.22
N ILE A 117 -8.97 3.78 -6.57
CA ILE A 117 -7.85 4.37 -5.82
C ILE A 117 -7.98 5.90 -5.71
N LYS A 118 -8.29 6.59 -6.82
CA LYS A 118 -8.49 8.06 -6.83
C LYS A 118 -9.75 8.51 -6.08
N PRO A 119 -10.95 7.95 -6.34
CA PRO A 119 -12.16 8.25 -5.56
C PRO A 119 -11.99 8.05 -4.05
N PHE A 120 -11.28 7.00 -3.63
CA PHE A 120 -10.99 6.77 -2.21
C PHE A 120 -9.90 7.68 -1.66
N SER A 121 -9.28 8.51 -2.49
CA SER A 121 -8.26 9.43 -2.06
C SER A 121 -7.04 8.69 -1.50
N ALA A 122 -6.65 7.54 -2.06
CA ALA A 122 -5.48 6.79 -1.59
C ALA A 122 -4.16 7.51 -1.92
N ASP A 123 -3.29 7.64 -0.91
CA ASP A 123 -1.92 8.16 -1.03
C ASP A 123 -0.92 7.04 -1.41
N LEU A 124 -1.21 5.81 -0.97
CA LEU A 124 -0.40 4.63 -1.22
C LEU A 124 -1.30 3.43 -1.51
N PHE A 125 -0.97 2.63 -2.51
CA PHE A 125 -1.64 1.37 -2.83
C PHE A 125 -0.69 0.17 -2.73
N LEU A 126 -1.02 -0.78 -1.87
CA LEU A 126 -0.24 -2.00 -1.65
C LEU A 126 -1.04 -3.21 -2.13
N SER A 127 -0.49 -3.97 -3.08
CA SER A 127 -1.22 -5.10 -3.65
C SER A 127 -0.37 -6.30 -3.97
N ALA A 128 -0.95 -7.49 -3.82
CA ALA A 128 -0.41 -8.74 -4.34
C ALA A 128 -0.43 -8.86 -5.87
N HIS A 129 -1.23 -8.04 -6.56
CA HIS A 129 -1.39 -8.09 -8.02
C HIS A 129 -0.52 -7.02 -8.70
N ALA A 130 0.56 -7.45 -9.35
CA ALA A 130 1.50 -6.56 -10.03
C ALA A 130 0.85 -5.66 -11.11
N GLU A 131 -0.13 -6.19 -11.84
CA GLU A 131 -0.86 -5.41 -12.85
C GLU A 131 -1.67 -4.26 -12.21
N ASP A 132 -2.26 -4.47 -11.03
CA ASP A 132 -2.96 -3.39 -10.32
C ASP A 132 -1.99 -2.31 -9.84
N VAL A 133 -0.79 -2.70 -9.44
CA VAL A 133 0.27 -1.79 -9.03
C VAL A 133 0.74 -0.94 -10.21
N ALA A 134 1.00 -1.57 -11.36
CA ALA A 134 1.36 -0.85 -12.58
C ALA A 134 0.28 0.16 -12.98
N ASN A 135 -0.99 -0.26 -13.01
CA ASN A 135 -2.10 0.64 -13.32
C ASN A 135 -2.24 1.81 -12.33
N ALA A 136 -1.94 1.58 -11.04
CA ALA A 136 -1.96 2.63 -10.03
C ALA A 136 -0.82 3.65 -10.22
N LEU A 137 0.39 3.16 -10.54
CA LEU A 137 1.55 4.00 -10.87
C LEU A 137 1.29 4.85 -12.13
N ASP A 138 0.75 4.24 -13.19
CA ASP A 138 0.36 4.95 -14.42
C ASP A 138 -0.71 6.00 -14.17
N ALA A 139 -1.58 5.76 -13.18
CA ALA A 139 -2.58 6.72 -12.75
C ALA A 139 -2.02 7.85 -11.85
N GLY A 140 -0.72 7.82 -11.54
CA GLY A 140 -0.02 8.81 -10.71
C GLY A 140 -0.21 8.60 -9.20
N VAL A 141 -0.47 7.37 -8.76
CA VAL A 141 -0.60 7.02 -7.34
C VAL A 141 0.58 6.16 -6.91
N ALA A 142 1.17 6.45 -5.75
CA ALA A 142 2.22 5.63 -5.19
C ALA A 142 1.71 4.20 -4.99
N ALA A 143 2.41 3.20 -5.54
CA ALA A 143 2.00 1.82 -5.36
C ALA A 143 3.20 0.87 -5.32
N ALA A 144 3.03 -0.24 -4.60
CA ALA A 144 4.03 -1.30 -4.52
C ALA A 144 3.41 -2.70 -4.52
N THR A 145 4.10 -3.62 -5.20
CA THR A 145 3.75 -5.03 -5.19
C THR A 145 4.22 -5.67 -3.90
N ILE A 146 3.29 -6.28 -3.18
CA ILE A 146 3.57 -7.11 -2.00
C ILE A 146 3.64 -8.55 -2.46
N LEU A 147 4.81 -9.18 -2.34
CA LEU A 147 4.94 -10.60 -2.63
C LEU A 147 4.16 -11.41 -1.56
N PRO A 148 3.11 -12.15 -1.94
CA PRO A 148 2.28 -12.85 -0.97
C PRO A 148 3.06 -13.94 -0.24
N SER A 149 2.90 -13.97 1.08
CA SER A 149 3.48 -14.96 1.99
C SER A 149 2.87 -14.76 3.39
N LYS A 150 3.17 -15.69 4.30
CA LYS A 150 2.76 -15.57 5.71
C LYS A 150 3.57 -14.49 6.40
N ALA A 151 2.90 -13.66 7.19
CA ALA A 151 3.56 -12.63 7.99
C ALA A 151 4.64 -13.26 8.90
N PRO A 152 5.87 -12.69 8.96
CA PRO A 152 6.84 -13.12 9.95
C PRO A 152 6.36 -12.74 11.36
N SER A 153 6.58 -13.60 12.36
CA SER A 153 6.33 -13.23 13.75
C SER A 153 7.39 -12.19 14.17
N ARG A 154 7.03 -10.91 14.19
CA ARG A 154 7.90 -9.83 14.67
C ARG A 154 7.24 -9.11 15.85
N ALA A 155 7.98 -8.98 16.94
CA ALA A 155 7.50 -8.44 18.21
C ALA A 155 7.56 -6.90 18.32
N SER A 156 8.28 -6.22 17.41
CA SER A 156 8.44 -4.76 17.49
C SER A 156 7.20 -4.03 16.97
N THR A 157 6.70 -3.10 17.77
CA THR A 157 5.57 -2.19 17.45
C THR A 157 6.00 -1.00 16.58
N GLN A 158 7.29 -0.67 16.53
CA GLN A 158 7.82 0.45 15.74
C GLN A 158 7.70 0.18 14.24
N LEU A 159 7.24 1.17 13.49
CA LEU A 159 7.17 1.15 12.03
C LEU A 159 8.52 1.55 11.43
N ARG A 160 9.22 0.61 10.79
CA ARG A 160 10.51 0.90 10.13
C ARG A 160 10.34 0.78 8.63
N ILE A 161 10.67 1.85 7.92
CA ILE A 161 10.58 1.91 6.45
C ILE A 161 11.94 2.33 5.90
N ALA A 162 12.38 1.64 4.86
CA ALA A 162 13.53 2.02 4.05
C ALA A 162 13.05 2.24 2.62
N PHE A 163 13.57 3.27 1.97
CA PHE A 163 13.29 3.61 0.58
C PHE A 163 14.59 3.52 -0.22
N ASP A 164 14.51 3.00 -1.44
CA ASP A 164 15.65 2.84 -2.35
C ASP A 164 16.10 4.16 -3.01
N GLY A 165 15.37 5.26 -2.77
CA GLY A 165 15.70 6.59 -3.30
C GLY A 165 15.28 6.75 -4.76
N ASP A 166 16.02 6.14 -5.68
CA ASP A 166 15.80 6.27 -7.13
C ASP A 166 14.53 5.55 -7.58
N ALA A 167 13.80 6.15 -8.53
CA ALA A 167 12.49 5.72 -9.03
C ALA A 167 11.39 5.53 -7.93
N VAL A 168 11.69 5.84 -6.68
CA VAL A 168 10.80 5.70 -5.51
C VAL A 168 10.53 7.06 -4.87
N ILE A 169 11.57 7.69 -4.32
CA ILE A 169 11.50 9.04 -3.73
C ILE A 169 11.83 10.11 -4.77
N PHE A 170 12.71 9.77 -5.72
CA PHE A 170 13.07 10.59 -6.87
C PHE A 170 12.56 9.96 -8.17
N GLY A 171 12.38 10.75 -9.20
CA GLY A 171 11.93 10.31 -10.52
C GLY A 171 12.98 9.46 -11.23
N ASP A 172 12.53 8.73 -12.25
CA ASP A 172 13.34 7.80 -13.06
C ASP A 172 14.03 8.47 -14.26
N ALA A 173 14.02 9.80 -14.34
CA ALA A 173 14.45 10.55 -15.53
C ALA A 173 15.88 10.20 -15.97
N SER A 174 16.82 10.12 -15.04
CA SER A 174 18.21 9.75 -15.35
C SER A 174 18.34 8.27 -15.74
N GLU A 175 17.55 7.37 -15.15
CA GLU A 175 17.55 5.94 -15.49
C GLU A 175 17.08 5.71 -16.94
N ARG A 176 16.03 6.43 -17.36
CA ARG A 176 15.54 6.40 -18.76
C ARG A 176 16.60 6.85 -19.76
N VAL A 177 17.40 7.86 -19.44
CA VAL A 177 18.52 8.31 -20.30
C VAL A 177 19.58 7.21 -20.40
N SER A 178 19.90 6.53 -19.29
CA SER A 178 20.84 5.41 -19.30
C SER A 178 20.36 4.24 -20.16
N GLU A 179 19.07 3.86 -20.04
CA GLU A 179 18.49 2.75 -20.81
C GLU A 179 18.38 3.06 -22.32
N GLN A 180 18.04 4.31 -22.68
CA GLN A 180 17.79 4.69 -24.07
C GLN A 180 19.05 5.13 -24.83
N GLU A 181 19.97 5.82 -24.15
CA GLU A 181 21.10 6.51 -24.78
C GLU A 181 22.47 6.07 -24.24
N GLY A 182 22.48 5.23 -23.21
CA GLY A 182 23.69 4.64 -22.63
C GLY A 182 24.39 5.54 -21.61
N LEU A 183 25.45 4.99 -21.00
CA LEU A 183 26.15 5.57 -19.85
C LEU A 183 26.82 6.92 -20.13
N GLU A 184 27.28 7.16 -21.35
CA GLU A 184 27.89 8.45 -21.72
C GLU A 184 26.86 9.59 -21.77
N ALA A 185 25.65 9.30 -22.23
CA ALA A 185 24.54 10.25 -22.22
C ALA A 185 24.08 10.51 -20.78
N PHE A 186 23.98 9.46 -19.96
CA PHE A 186 23.69 9.58 -18.52
C PHE A 186 24.70 10.50 -17.80
N ALA A 187 26.01 10.26 -17.96
CA ALA A 187 27.03 11.05 -17.28
C ALA A 187 27.00 12.54 -17.70
N ARG A 188 26.65 12.82 -18.96
CA ARG A 188 26.46 14.18 -19.45
C ARG A 188 25.21 14.82 -18.86
N ASN A 189 24.10 14.10 -18.83
CA ASN A 189 22.83 14.55 -18.25
C ASN A 189 22.98 14.86 -16.76
N GLU A 190 23.64 14.00 -15.99
CA GLU A 190 23.96 14.24 -14.56
C GLU A 190 24.81 15.51 -14.39
N LYS A 191 25.83 15.68 -15.23
CA LYS A 191 26.71 16.85 -15.14
C LYS A 191 26.01 18.16 -15.51
N GLU A 192 25.17 18.15 -16.54
CA GLU A 192 24.41 19.32 -16.99
C GLU A 192 23.30 19.72 -16.02
N ASN A 193 22.73 18.74 -15.31
CA ASN A 193 21.62 18.96 -14.37
C ASN A 193 22.03 18.87 -12.88
N ALA A 194 23.33 18.89 -12.56
CA ALA A 194 23.84 18.71 -11.20
C ALA A 194 23.27 19.70 -10.15
N GLU A 195 22.90 20.91 -10.58
CA GLU A 195 22.30 21.93 -9.70
C GLU A 195 20.75 21.94 -9.75
N ARG A 196 20.14 21.08 -10.58
CA ARG A 196 18.69 20.97 -10.68
C ARG A 196 18.22 19.86 -9.73
N PRO A 197 17.30 20.16 -8.79
CA PRO A 197 16.70 19.12 -7.96
C PRO A 197 16.07 18.03 -8.81
N LEU A 198 16.24 16.78 -8.40
CA LEU A 198 15.58 15.64 -9.04
C LEU A 198 14.05 15.81 -8.96
N ASP A 199 13.38 15.39 -10.03
CA ASP A 199 11.93 15.32 -10.04
C ASP A 199 11.44 14.38 -8.91
N PRO A 200 10.28 14.66 -8.30
CA PRO A 200 9.76 13.82 -7.23
C PRO A 200 9.32 12.46 -7.79
N GLY A 201 9.68 11.39 -7.08
CA GLY A 201 9.22 10.04 -7.33
C GLY A 201 7.81 9.78 -6.76
N PRO A 202 7.21 8.63 -7.11
CA PRO A 202 5.84 8.30 -6.73
C PRO A 202 5.60 8.29 -5.22
N PHE A 203 6.58 7.88 -4.41
CA PHE A 203 6.45 7.76 -2.95
C PHE A 203 6.77 9.04 -2.19
N ARG A 204 7.14 10.13 -2.89
CA ARG A 204 7.52 11.39 -2.23
C ARG A 204 6.41 11.90 -1.29
N GLY A 205 5.16 11.89 -1.73
CA GLY A 205 4.04 12.34 -0.90
C GLY A 205 3.81 11.47 0.34
N PHE A 206 4.00 10.15 0.20
CA PHE A 206 3.93 9.22 1.32
C PHE A 206 5.05 9.46 2.33
N LEU A 207 6.28 9.67 1.86
CA LEU A 207 7.42 10.02 2.72
C LEU A 207 7.19 11.34 3.46
N ASP A 208 6.70 12.38 2.78
CA ASP A 208 6.40 13.66 3.39
C ASP A 208 5.36 13.51 4.52
N ALA A 209 4.32 12.69 4.33
CA ALA A 209 3.31 12.41 5.35
C ALA A 209 3.88 11.65 6.56
N LEU A 210 4.72 10.63 6.34
CA LEU A 210 5.39 9.91 7.42
C LEU A 210 6.34 10.82 8.20
N HIS A 211 7.08 11.69 7.50
CA HIS A 211 7.98 12.64 8.12
C HIS A 211 7.24 13.65 9.01
N GLN A 212 6.05 14.10 8.59
CA GLN A 212 5.20 14.96 9.42
C GLN A 212 4.78 14.27 10.72
N ILE A 213 4.38 12.99 10.63
CA ILE A 213 4.04 12.19 11.82
C ILE A 213 5.28 12.05 12.71
N GLN A 214 6.41 11.62 12.16
CA GLN A 214 7.67 11.43 12.88
C GLN A 214 8.14 12.71 13.59
N SER A 215 8.01 13.87 12.96
CA SER A 215 8.44 15.17 13.49
C SER A 215 7.64 15.65 14.71
N ALA A 216 6.48 15.04 15.00
CA ALA A 216 5.72 15.33 16.21
C ALA A 216 6.20 14.55 17.44
N PHE A 217 7.18 13.66 17.29
CA PHE A 217 7.79 12.87 18.36
C PHE A 217 9.24 13.28 18.62
N SER A 218 9.74 12.95 19.80
CA SER A 218 11.18 13.03 20.08
C SER A 218 11.91 11.95 19.29
N ALA A 219 13.22 12.10 19.08
CA ALA A 219 14.01 11.10 18.37
C ALA A 219 14.00 9.72 19.07
N ASP A 220 13.89 9.70 20.40
CA ASP A 220 13.93 8.47 21.20
C ASP A 220 12.53 7.81 21.35
N ASP A 221 11.45 8.58 21.19
CA ASP A 221 10.07 8.12 21.37
C ASP A 221 9.29 7.98 20.05
N SER A 222 9.94 8.15 18.90
CA SER A 222 9.27 8.08 17.61
C SER A 222 8.75 6.65 17.32
N PRO A 223 7.44 6.50 17.04
CA PRO A 223 6.87 5.21 16.66
C PRO A 223 7.24 4.82 15.20
N ILE A 224 7.90 5.72 14.46
CA ILE A 224 8.47 5.53 13.11
C ILE A 224 9.99 5.67 13.15
#